data_AF-A0A6J4N7P5-F1
#
_entry.id   AF-A0A6J4N7P5-F1
#
_cell.length_a   1.000
_cell.length_b   1.000
_cell.length_c   1.000
_cell.angle_alpha   90.00
_cell.angle_beta   90.00
_cell.angle_gamma   90.00
#
_symmetry.space_group_name_H-M   'P 1'
#
loop_
_entity.id
_entity.type
_entity.pdbx_description
1 polymer ?
#
loop_
_entity_poly.entity_id
_entity_poly.type
_entity_poly.pdbx_seq_one_letter_code
_entity_poly.pdbx_strand_id
1 'polypeptide(L)'
;MNCEQCQELISVYLDNELEADVSASIRTHLAVCLECAKMCEDFAMILDFCNLDETEHTLPPNSKALWCRINNLIETEIAAELPKEIKDEKPKRGWQFSFAQVFASIFGIALVSSLLTIVGIRNYSAGDASAGNVAPSVFDRALGKIGLVETPQQTRENRIKEQQTAIEYWNRRVGEKRAKWAANLREAFDRNLREIDQTVYEYDKILQENPNDDLSGEMLDSALNEKMALLREFSEL
;
A
#
# COMPACT_ATOMS: atom_id res chain seq x y z
N MET A 1 7.70 -13.82 28.52
CA MET A 1 8.05 -13.91 27.09
C MET A 1 9.34 -14.71 26.95
N ASN A 2 9.43 -15.58 25.95
CA ASN A 2 10.67 -16.32 25.63
C ASN A 2 11.53 -15.53 24.62
N CYS A 3 12.75 -16.00 24.35
CA CYS A 3 13.68 -15.29 23.44
C CYS A 3 13.16 -15.26 22.00
N GLU A 4 12.58 -16.35 21.50
CA GLU A 4 12.07 -16.43 20.12
C GLU A 4 10.96 -15.39 19.87
N GLN A 5 9.98 -15.31 20.78
CA GLN A 5 8.92 -14.29 20.71
C GLN A 5 9.47 -12.87 20.85
N CYS A 6 10.52 -12.67 21.65
CA CYS A 6 11.18 -11.37 21.74
C CYS A 6 11.79 -11.00 20.40
N GLN A 7 12.56 -11.90 19.78
CA GLN A 7 13.29 -11.66 18.55
C GLN A 7 12.36 -11.37 17.36
N GLU A 8 11.24 -12.09 17.25
CA GLU A 8 10.22 -11.84 16.22
C GLU A 8 9.55 -10.46 16.36
N LEU A 9 9.47 -9.94 17.59
CA LEU A 9 8.78 -8.69 17.89
C LEU A 9 9.71 -7.48 18.04
N ILE A 10 11.04 -7.64 18.02
CA ILE A 10 12.00 -6.54 18.21
C ILE A 10 11.87 -5.47 17.11
N SER A 11 11.67 -5.86 15.84
CA SER A 11 11.50 -4.89 14.74
C SER A 11 10.24 -4.04 14.95
N VAL A 12 9.09 -4.70 15.14
CA VAL A 12 7.78 -4.06 15.38
C VAL A 12 7.80 -3.21 16.67
N TYR A 13 8.58 -3.63 17.66
CA TYR A 13 8.82 -2.85 18.88
C TYR A 13 9.59 -1.55 18.61
N LEU A 14 10.62 -1.57 17.78
CA LEU A 14 11.39 -0.38 17.40
C LEU A 14 10.56 0.60 16.57
N ASP A 15 9.65 0.10 15.74
CA ASP A 15 8.72 0.89 14.94
C ASP A 15 7.55 1.49 15.76
N ASN A 16 7.45 1.15 17.06
CA ASN A 16 6.37 1.54 17.98
C ASN A 16 4.96 1.07 17.56
N GLU A 17 4.86 -0.04 16.84
CA GLU A 17 3.57 -0.58 16.36
C GLU A 17 2.94 -1.61 17.31
N LEU A 18 3.58 -1.91 18.43
CA LEU A 18 3.10 -2.87 19.41
C LEU A 18 2.16 -2.25 20.45
N GLU A 19 1.17 -3.04 20.87
CA GLU A 19 0.31 -2.70 22.00
C GLU A 19 1.12 -2.45 23.28
N ALA A 20 0.62 -1.58 24.16
CA ALA A 20 1.34 -1.12 25.34
C ALA A 20 1.75 -2.26 26.28
N ASP A 21 0.90 -3.29 26.41
CA ASP A 21 1.13 -4.44 27.28
C ASP A 21 2.26 -5.35 26.75
N VAL A 22 2.31 -5.55 25.42
CA VAL A 22 3.35 -6.34 24.75
C VAL A 22 4.68 -5.59 24.77
N SER A 23 4.66 -4.28 24.52
CA SER A 23 5.83 -3.41 24.62
C SER A 23 6.45 -3.42 26.02
N ALA A 24 5.62 -3.43 27.07
CA ALA A 24 6.10 -3.57 28.45
C ALA A 24 6.76 -4.93 28.70
N SER A 25 6.15 -6.02 28.20
CA SER A 25 6.72 -7.38 28.27
C SER A 25 8.09 -7.46 27.59
N ILE A 26 8.25 -6.85 26.41
CA ILE A 26 9.53 -6.77 25.70
C ILE A 26 10.56 -5.99 26.50
N ARG A 27 10.23 -4.80 27.01
CA ARG A 27 11.15 -4.02 27.87
C ARG A 27 11.63 -4.82 29.08
N THR A 28 10.73 -5.55 29.73
CA THR A 28 11.12 -6.40 30.86
C THR A 28 12.03 -7.55 30.45
N HIS A 29 11.85 -8.12 29.25
CA HIS A 29 12.72 -9.17 28.74
C HIS A 29 14.09 -8.65 28.33
N LEU A 30 14.16 -7.52 27.62
CA LEU A 30 15.42 -6.87 27.22
C LEU A 30 16.27 -6.46 28.44
N ALA A 31 15.64 -6.10 29.55
CA ALA A 31 16.36 -5.79 30.79
C ALA A 31 17.06 -7.00 31.44
N VAL A 32 16.66 -8.23 31.08
CA VAL A 32 17.14 -9.47 31.72
C VAL A 32 17.93 -10.34 30.74
N CYS A 33 17.64 -10.26 29.43
CA CYS A 33 18.25 -11.08 28.39
C CYS A 33 19.27 -10.29 27.57
N LEU A 34 20.55 -10.52 27.82
CA LEU A 34 21.65 -9.83 27.14
C LEU A 34 21.68 -10.07 25.62
N GLU A 35 21.31 -11.27 25.17
CA GLU A 35 21.31 -11.62 23.75
C GLU A 35 20.25 -10.85 22.97
N CYS A 36 19.04 -10.75 23.52
CA CYS A 36 17.95 -9.99 22.90
C CYS A 36 18.21 -8.47 22.99
N ALA A 37 18.82 -8.00 24.08
CA ALA A 37 19.25 -6.60 24.20
C ALA A 37 20.25 -6.23 23.12
N LYS A 38 21.28 -7.06 22.90
CA LYS A 38 22.28 -6.83 21.86
C LYS A 38 21.65 -6.79 20.46
N MET A 39 20.76 -7.73 20.15
CA MET A 39 20.04 -7.72 18.87
C MET A 39 19.21 -6.44 18.69
N CYS A 40 18.55 -5.98 19.74
CA CYS A 40 17.80 -4.72 19.72
C CYS A 40 18.71 -3.51 19.48
N GLU A 41 19.91 -3.48 20.07
CA GLU A 41 20.92 -2.45 19.83
C GLU A 41 21.44 -2.48 18.39
N ASP A 42 21.69 -3.67 17.84
CA ASP A 42 22.16 -3.85 16.46
C ASP A 42 21.11 -3.30 15.45
N PHE A 43 19.82 -3.58 15.67
CA PHE A 43 18.75 -3.01 14.84
C PHE A 43 18.61 -1.50 15.01
N ALA A 44 18.73 -0.98 16.24
CA ALA A 44 18.69 0.47 16.47
C ALA A 44 19.84 1.19 15.75
N MET A 45 21.03 0.61 15.71
CA MET A 45 22.18 1.17 14.99
C MET A 45 21.94 1.28 13.48
N ILE A 46 21.25 0.29 12.87
CA ILE A 46 20.89 0.33 11.45
C ILE A 46 19.89 1.46 11.19
N LEU A 47 18.87 1.61 12.05
CA LEU A 47 17.88 2.69 11.94
C LEU A 47 18.51 4.07 12.09
N ASP A 48 19.41 4.23 13.05
CA ASP A 48 20.16 5.48 13.24
C ASP A 48 21.00 5.83 12.00
N PHE A 49 21.63 4.84 11.36
CA PHE A 49 22.37 5.06 10.11
C PHE A 49 21.46 5.54 8.98
N CYS A 50 20.28 4.93 8.80
CA CYS A 50 19.31 5.35 7.79
C CYS A 50 18.80 6.78 8.03
N ASN A 51 18.60 7.17 9.29
CA ASN A 51 18.11 8.50 9.66
C ASN A 51 19.15 9.62 9.43
N LEU A 52 20.45 9.28 9.47
CA LEU A 52 21.53 10.27 9.27
C LEU A 52 21.59 10.81 7.84
N ASP A 53 21.30 9.98 6.84
CA ASP A 53 21.36 10.37 5.42
C ASP A 53 20.11 11.16 4.95
N GLU A 54 19.01 11.09 5.69
CA GLU A 54 17.72 11.65 5.26
C GLU A 54 17.69 13.19 5.31
N THR A 55 18.57 13.81 6.11
CA THR A 55 18.53 15.26 6.37
C THR A 55 19.39 16.11 5.44
N GLU A 56 20.38 15.55 4.75
CA GLU A 56 21.34 16.35 3.96
C GLU A 56 21.05 16.35 2.44
N HIS A 57 20.24 15.42 1.93
CA HIS A 57 20.08 15.22 0.48
C HIS A 57 18.65 15.25 -0.10
N THR A 58 17.62 15.55 0.70
CA THR A 58 16.21 15.40 0.27
C THR A 58 15.43 16.69 0.06
N LEU A 59 16.05 17.88 0.14
CA LEU A 59 15.37 19.11 -0.25
C LEU A 59 15.54 19.34 -1.77
N PRO A 60 14.50 19.08 -2.60
CA PRO A 60 14.57 19.40 -4.01
C PRO A 60 14.78 20.91 -4.17
N PRO A 61 15.56 21.35 -5.17
CA PRO A 61 15.71 22.77 -5.45
C PRO A 61 14.32 23.39 -5.65
N ASN A 62 14.03 24.44 -4.87
CA ASN A 62 12.76 25.17 -4.89
C ASN A 62 11.54 24.41 -4.31
N SER A 63 11.72 23.75 -3.17
CA SER A 63 10.64 23.13 -2.38
C SER A 63 9.44 24.05 -2.14
N LYS A 64 9.67 25.36 -1.95
CA LYS A 64 8.59 26.35 -1.77
C LYS A 64 7.71 26.49 -3.02
N ALA A 65 8.28 26.55 -4.23
CA ALA A 65 7.47 26.66 -5.44
C ALA A 65 6.73 25.36 -5.78
N LEU A 66 7.32 24.19 -5.46
CA LEU A 66 6.64 22.91 -5.58
C LEU A 66 5.43 22.85 -4.65
N TRP A 67 5.58 23.27 -3.39
CA TRP A 67 4.47 23.34 -2.44
C TRP A 67 3.37 24.30 -2.89
N CYS A 68 3.73 25.49 -3.40
CA CYS A 68 2.73 26.40 -3.96
C CYS A 68 1.99 25.76 -5.16
N ARG A 69 2.69 25.01 -6.02
CA ARG A 69 2.09 24.33 -7.16
C ARG A 69 1.14 23.21 -6.72
N ILE A 70 1.54 22.40 -5.75
CA ILE A 70 0.72 21.32 -5.18
C ILE A 70 -0.55 21.91 -4.55
N ASN A 71 -0.40 22.96 -3.74
CA ASN A 71 -1.53 23.60 -3.08
C ASN A 71 -2.53 24.19 -4.09
N ASN A 72 -2.04 24.85 -5.14
CA ASN A 72 -2.90 25.37 -6.21
C ASN A 72 -3.65 24.24 -6.95
N LEU A 73 -3.01 23.09 -7.16
CA LEU A 73 -3.62 21.96 -7.85
C LEU A 73 -4.76 21.35 -7.01
N ILE A 74 -4.53 21.15 -5.71
CA ILE A 74 -5.54 20.71 -4.75
C ILE A 74 -6.71 21.70 -4.69
N GLU A 75 -6.43 23.00 -4.56
CA GLU A 75 -7.48 24.02 -4.53
C GLU A 75 -8.30 24.06 -5.83
N THR A 76 -7.68 23.82 -6.99
CA THR A 76 -8.38 23.78 -8.27
C THR A 76 -9.21 22.51 -8.47
N GLU A 77 -8.76 21.36 -7.97
CA GLU A 77 -9.52 20.11 -8.00
C GLU A 77 -10.73 20.17 -7.06
N ILE A 78 -10.56 20.68 -5.85
CA ILE A 78 -11.66 20.89 -4.89
C ILE A 78 -12.66 21.93 -5.41
N ALA A 79 -12.20 23.01 -6.04
CA ALA A 79 -13.08 24.03 -6.63
C ALA A 79 -13.81 23.54 -7.89
N ALA A 80 -13.25 22.59 -8.63
CA ALA A 80 -13.89 21.97 -9.78
C ALA A 80 -14.98 20.95 -9.38
N GLU A 81 -14.88 20.37 -8.18
CA GLU A 81 -15.87 19.43 -7.64
C GLU A 81 -17.08 20.10 -6.98
N LEU A 82 -17.09 21.41 -6.75
CA LEU A 82 -18.30 22.12 -6.34
C LEU A 82 -19.24 22.30 -7.54
N PRO A 83 -20.39 21.60 -7.61
CA PRO A 83 -21.36 21.86 -8.66
C PRO A 83 -21.79 23.31 -8.54
N LYS A 84 -21.69 24.08 -9.63
CA LYS A 84 -22.27 25.42 -9.73
C LYS A 84 -23.73 25.34 -9.29
N GLU A 85 -24.04 25.91 -8.12
CA GLU A 85 -25.41 26.03 -7.66
C GLU A 85 -26.24 26.77 -8.71
N ILE A 86 -27.04 26.00 -9.44
CA ILE A 86 -28.19 26.52 -10.17
C ILE A 86 -29.16 27.00 -9.10
N LYS A 87 -29.45 28.31 -9.09
CA LYS A 87 -30.48 28.90 -8.25
C LYS A 87 -31.85 28.37 -8.68
N ASP A 88 -32.23 27.21 -8.15
CA ASP A 88 -33.57 26.67 -8.30
C ASP A 88 -34.46 27.11 -7.13
N GLU A 89 -35.57 27.75 -7.50
CA GLU A 89 -36.66 28.15 -6.60
C GLU A 89 -37.24 26.93 -5.89
N LYS A 90 -37.15 26.91 -4.55
CA LYS A 90 -37.67 25.83 -3.69
C LYS A 90 -39.20 25.69 -3.81
N PRO A 91 -39.75 24.50 -4.14
CA PRO A 91 -41.07 24.13 -3.68
C PRO A 91 -40.95 23.52 -2.27
N LYS A 92 -41.65 24.11 -1.30
CA LYS A 92 -41.83 23.57 0.04
C LYS A 92 -42.61 22.24 -0.04
N ARG A 93 -41.92 21.11 0.12
CA ARG A 93 -42.55 19.82 0.44
C ARG A 93 -42.14 19.42 1.85
N GLY A 94 -43.08 19.56 2.78
CA GLY A 94 -42.91 19.18 4.18
C GLY A 94 -42.81 17.66 4.32
N TRP A 95 -41.67 17.21 4.81
CA TRP A 95 -41.49 15.85 5.32
C TRP A 95 -41.87 15.86 6.80
N GLN A 96 -43.03 15.31 7.12
CA GLN A 96 -43.43 15.05 8.50
C GLN A 96 -42.88 13.68 8.89
N PHE A 97 -41.67 13.65 9.43
CA PHE A 97 -41.23 12.46 10.16
C PHE A 97 -41.94 12.41 11.50
N SER A 98 -42.72 11.35 11.70
CA SER A 98 -43.31 11.05 12.99
C SER A 98 -42.19 10.69 13.96
N PHE A 99 -42.16 11.35 15.13
CA PHE A 99 -41.13 11.18 16.17
C PHE A 99 -40.84 9.71 16.53
N ALA A 100 -41.79 8.80 16.32
CA ALA A 100 -41.62 7.36 16.53
C ALA A 100 -40.54 6.72 15.62
N GLN A 101 -40.32 7.23 14.40
CA GLN A 101 -39.32 6.66 13.47
C GLN A 101 -37.87 7.01 13.84
N VAL A 102 -37.65 8.13 14.54
CA VAL A 102 -36.31 8.54 15.00
C VAL A 102 -35.87 7.75 16.25
N PHE A 103 -36.81 7.41 17.14
CA PHE A 103 -36.47 6.57 18.31
C PHE A 103 -36.24 5.10 17.95
N ALA A 104 -36.95 4.58 16.94
CA ALA A 104 -36.76 3.21 16.46
C ALA A 104 -35.36 2.97 15.85
N SER A 105 -34.81 3.95 15.12
CA SER A 105 -33.47 3.84 14.55
C SER A 105 -32.36 3.91 15.61
N ILE A 106 -32.51 4.76 16.63
CA ILE A 106 -31.54 4.85 17.73
C ILE A 106 -31.49 3.53 18.53
N PHE A 107 -32.64 2.93 18.83
CA PHE A 107 -32.69 1.62 19.49
C PHE A 107 -32.13 0.49 18.60
N GLY A 108 -32.38 0.54 17.29
CA GLY A 108 -31.82 -0.43 16.34
C GLY A 108 -30.29 -0.39 16.31
N ILE A 109 -29.71 0.81 16.22
CA ILE A 109 -28.24 0.98 16.21
C ILE A 109 -27.63 0.54 17.54
N ALA A 110 -28.24 0.90 18.68
CA ALA A 110 -27.76 0.49 20.00
C ALA A 110 -27.78 -1.04 20.18
N LEU A 111 -28.86 -1.71 19.76
CA LEU A 111 -28.96 -3.18 19.84
C LEU A 111 -27.95 -3.88 18.94
N VAL A 112 -27.73 -3.40 17.71
CA VAL A 112 -26.73 -3.98 16.81
C VAL A 112 -25.31 -3.76 17.35
N SER A 113 -25.01 -2.58 17.89
CA SER A 113 -23.70 -2.31 18.49
C SER A 113 -23.43 -3.23 19.69
N SER A 114 -24.42 -3.43 20.57
CA SER A 114 -24.31 -4.29 21.75
C SER A 114 -24.15 -5.77 21.38
N LEU A 115 -24.88 -6.24 20.36
CA LEU A 115 -24.73 -7.60 19.83
C LEU A 115 -23.34 -7.81 19.20
N LEU A 116 -22.80 -6.84 18.47
CA LEU A 116 -21.46 -6.91 17.91
C LEU A 116 -20.38 -6.94 19.00
N THR A 117 -20.52 -6.17 20.09
CA THR A 117 -19.56 -6.21 21.20
C THR A 117 -19.57 -7.58 21.91
N ILE A 118 -20.75 -8.17 22.10
CA ILE A 118 -20.89 -9.48 22.75
C ILE A 118 -20.34 -10.60 21.85
N VAL A 119 -20.60 -10.57 20.54
CA VAL A 119 -20.04 -11.56 19.59
C VAL A 119 -18.53 -11.39 19.44
N GLY A 120 -18.02 -10.16 19.44
CA GLY A 120 -16.59 -9.86 19.40
C GLY A 120 -15.84 -10.43 20.60
N ILE A 121 -16.33 -10.19 21.82
CA ILE A 121 -15.69 -10.70 23.05
C ILE A 121 -15.74 -12.24 23.12
N ARG A 122 -16.86 -12.84 22.70
CA ARG A 122 -17.06 -14.29 22.79
C ARG A 122 -16.29 -15.07 21.70
N ASN A 123 -16.06 -14.46 20.54
CA ASN A 123 -15.20 -15.01 19.49
C ASN A 123 -13.71 -14.86 19.86
N TYR A 124 -13.33 -13.76 20.52
CA TYR A 124 -11.96 -13.51 20.97
C TYR A 124 -11.55 -14.45 22.13
N SER A 125 -12.48 -14.83 23.02
CA SER A 125 -12.20 -15.77 24.11
C SER A 125 -12.19 -17.25 23.70
N ALA A 126 -12.52 -17.58 22.44
CA ALA A 126 -12.63 -18.96 21.96
C ALA A 126 -11.53 -19.35 20.95
N GLY A 127 -10.65 -18.44 20.56
CA GLY A 127 -9.60 -18.67 19.57
C GLY A 127 -8.21 -18.70 20.18
N ASP A 128 -7.82 -19.84 20.74
CA ASP A 128 -6.42 -20.19 20.92
C ASP A 128 -5.85 -20.63 19.55
N ALA A 129 -4.66 -20.12 19.21
CA ALA A 129 -3.73 -20.59 18.17
C ALA A 129 -4.25 -20.76 16.72
N SER A 130 -3.91 -19.80 15.84
CA SER A 130 -3.18 -20.04 14.57
C SER A 130 -2.97 -18.74 13.78
N ALA A 131 -1.76 -18.18 13.90
CA ALA A 131 -1.20 -17.36 12.84
C ALA A 131 -0.90 -18.28 11.65
N GLY A 132 -1.68 -18.16 10.59
CA GLY A 132 -1.51 -18.93 9.37
C GLY A 132 -2.55 -18.49 8.36
N ASN A 133 -2.14 -17.61 7.43
CA ASN A 133 -2.97 -17.01 6.39
C ASN A 133 -4.29 -16.47 6.93
N VAL A 134 -4.32 -15.17 7.27
CA VAL A 134 -5.59 -14.46 7.45
C VAL A 134 -6.28 -14.44 6.09
N ALA A 135 -7.03 -15.50 5.80
CA ALA A 135 -8.00 -15.50 4.74
C ALA A 135 -8.88 -14.27 4.97
N PRO A 136 -9.19 -13.49 3.92
CA PRO A 136 -9.95 -12.26 4.06
C PRO A 136 -11.19 -12.56 4.87
N SER A 137 -11.40 -11.77 5.92
CA SER A 137 -12.49 -12.02 6.85
C SER A 137 -13.81 -12.06 6.06
N VAL A 138 -14.81 -12.77 6.56
CA VAL A 138 -16.14 -12.80 5.91
C VAL A 138 -16.69 -11.38 5.73
N PHE A 139 -16.21 -10.45 6.56
CA PHE A 139 -16.43 -9.03 6.48
C PHE A 139 -15.69 -8.37 5.30
N ASP A 140 -14.41 -8.66 5.06
CA ASP A 140 -13.66 -8.17 3.89
C ASP A 140 -14.24 -8.67 2.57
N ARG A 141 -14.71 -9.93 2.53
CA ARG A 141 -15.43 -10.47 1.35
C ARG A 141 -16.80 -9.81 1.14
N ALA A 142 -17.46 -9.38 2.22
CA ALA A 142 -18.72 -8.67 2.13
C ALA A 142 -18.50 -7.20 1.72
N LEU A 143 -17.46 -6.54 2.22
CA LEU A 143 -17.09 -5.17 1.88
C LEU A 143 -16.52 -5.03 0.46
N GLY A 144 -15.72 -6.01 0.01
CA GLY A 144 -15.27 -6.08 -1.38
C GLY A 144 -16.41 -6.25 -2.38
N LYS A 145 -17.50 -6.93 -2.00
CA LYS A 145 -18.73 -7.02 -2.82
C LYS A 145 -19.56 -5.73 -2.84
N ILE A 146 -19.36 -4.84 -1.87
CA ILE A 146 -20.04 -3.54 -1.75
C ILE A 146 -19.20 -2.41 -2.37
N GLY A 147 -17.95 -2.70 -2.80
CA GLY A 147 -17.06 -1.72 -3.43
C GLY A 147 -16.44 -0.72 -2.45
N LEU A 148 -16.41 -1.05 -1.16
CA LEU A 148 -15.87 -0.17 -0.10
C LEU A 148 -14.40 -0.48 0.25
N VAL A 149 -13.84 -1.57 -0.27
CA VAL A 149 -12.44 -1.97 -0.09
C VAL A 149 -11.92 -2.47 -1.43
N GLU A 150 -10.77 -1.94 -1.88
CA GLU A 150 -10.08 -2.46 -3.07
C GLU A 150 -9.75 -3.94 -2.86
N THR A 151 -10.12 -4.78 -3.81
CA THR A 151 -9.73 -6.19 -3.74
C THR A 151 -8.21 -6.29 -3.93
N PRO A 152 -7.54 -7.31 -3.37
CA PRO A 152 -6.10 -7.52 -3.59
C PRO A 152 -5.72 -7.60 -5.08
N GLN A 153 -6.65 -8.09 -5.92
CA GLN A 153 -6.52 -8.09 -7.38
C GLN A 153 -6.53 -6.68 -7.96
N GLN A 154 -7.45 -5.83 -7.51
CA GLN A 154 -7.57 -4.45 -7.97
C GLN A 154 -6.33 -3.62 -7.60
N THR A 155 -5.77 -3.81 -6.41
CA THR A 155 -4.50 -3.19 -6.01
C THR A 155 -3.33 -3.67 -6.90
N ARG A 156 -3.27 -4.96 -7.26
CA ARG A 156 -2.26 -5.49 -8.19
C ARG A 156 -2.41 -4.88 -9.58
N GLU A 157 -3.62 -4.82 -10.11
CA GLU A 157 -3.89 -4.18 -11.41
C GLU A 157 -3.50 -2.70 -11.42
N ASN A 158 -3.75 -1.98 -10.34
CA ASN A 158 -3.33 -0.58 -10.20
C ASN A 158 -1.80 -0.45 -10.25
N ARG A 159 -1.06 -1.30 -9.51
CA ARG A 159 0.41 -1.32 -9.56
C ARG A 159 0.95 -1.63 -10.95
N ILE A 160 0.37 -2.62 -11.64
CA ILE A 160 0.79 -2.98 -13.01
C ILE A 160 0.57 -1.79 -13.95
N LYS A 161 -0.55 -1.08 -13.84
CA LYS A 161 -0.82 0.13 -14.65
C LYS A 161 0.21 1.23 -14.37
N GLU A 162 0.51 1.49 -13.10
CA GLU A 162 1.54 2.46 -12.71
C GLU A 162 2.90 2.09 -13.32
N GLN A 163 3.33 0.84 -13.18
CA GLN A 163 4.58 0.35 -13.78
C GLN A 163 4.58 0.49 -15.31
N GLN A 164 3.48 0.18 -15.98
CA GLN A 164 3.35 0.33 -17.43
C GLN A 164 3.52 1.79 -17.87
N THR A 165 2.90 2.75 -17.18
CA THR A 165 3.09 4.17 -17.50
C THR A 165 4.54 4.64 -17.32
N ALA A 166 5.23 4.14 -16.29
CA ALA A 166 6.64 4.44 -16.09
C ALA A 166 7.51 3.82 -17.19
N ILE A 167 7.23 2.57 -17.58
CA ILE A 167 7.89 1.88 -18.69
C ILE A 167 7.72 2.66 -20.01
N GLU A 168 6.52 3.16 -20.31
CA GLU A 168 6.26 3.99 -21.49
C GLU A 168 7.08 5.28 -21.48
N TYR A 169 7.13 5.96 -20.32
CA TYR A 169 7.93 7.16 -20.13
C TYR A 169 9.41 6.90 -20.46
N TRP A 170 10.00 5.85 -19.88
CA TRP A 170 11.41 5.53 -20.11
C TRP A 170 11.69 5.04 -21.53
N ASN A 171 10.78 4.25 -22.11
CA ASN A 171 10.89 3.81 -23.51
C ASN A 171 11.00 4.99 -24.48
N ARG A 172 10.18 6.03 -24.30
CA ARG A 172 10.24 7.23 -25.14
C ARG A 172 11.61 7.91 -25.04
N ARG A 173 12.12 8.06 -23.81
CA ARG A 173 13.41 8.70 -23.54
C ARG A 173 14.59 7.90 -24.11
N VAL A 174 14.55 6.59 -23.95
CA VAL A 174 15.51 5.68 -24.58
C VAL A 174 15.46 5.83 -26.11
N GLY A 175 14.26 5.85 -26.70
CA GLY A 175 14.07 6.01 -28.14
C GLY A 175 14.74 7.28 -28.72
N GLU A 176 14.63 8.41 -28.02
CA GLU A 176 15.27 9.68 -28.42
C GLU A 176 16.80 9.59 -28.45
N LYS A 177 17.39 8.81 -27.54
CA LYS A 177 18.84 8.67 -27.41
C LYS A 177 19.41 7.50 -28.21
N ARG A 178 18.59 6.47 -28.49
CA ARG A 178 18.98 5.23 -29.17
C ARG A 178 19.67 5.47 -30.50
N ALA A 179 19.30 6.53 -31.23
CA ALA A 179 19.95 6.90 -32.49
C ALA A 179 21.45 7.23 -32.36
N LYS A 180 21.90 7.66 -31.18
CA LYS A 180 23.30 8.03 -30.90
C LYS A 180 24.16 6.86 -30.45
N TRP A 181 23.56 5.73 -30.13
CA TRP A 181 24.27 4.56 -29.61
C TRP A 181 25.01 3.79 -30.70
N ALA A 182 26.18 3.26 -30.33
CA ALA A 182 26.92 2.32 -31.16
C ALA A 182 26.07 1.06 -31.48
N ALA A 183 26.34 0.42 -32.61
CA ALA A 183 25.53 -0.71 -33.09
C ALA A 183 25.50 -1.89 -32.10
N ASN A 184 26.64 -2.19 -31.48
CA ASN A 184 26.76 -3.24 -30.46
C ASN A 184 25.92 -2.94 -29.21
N LEU A 185 25.88 -1.69 -28.76
CA LEU A 185 25.09 -1.27 -27.60
C LEU A 185 23.58 -1.38 -27.88
N ARG A 186 23.15 -0.95 -29.08
CA ARG A 186 21.76 -1.12 -29.53
C ARG A 186 21.36 -2.59 -29.59
N GLU A 187 22.22 -3.44 -30.15
CA GLU A 187 21.93 -4.87 -30.25
C GLU A 187 21.85 -5.54 -28.87
N ALA A 188 22.75 -5.21 -27.95
CA ALA A 188 22.71 -5.72 -26.58
C ALA A 188 21.41 -5.30 -25.86
N PHE A 189 21.04 -4.03 -25.96
CA PHE A 189 19.78 -3.52 -25.43
C PHE A 189 18.57 -4.24 -26.03
N ASP A 190 18.51 -4.36 -27.36
CA ASP A 190 17.38 -4.98 -28.06
C ASP A 190 17.22 -6.47 -27.71
N ARG A 191 18.32 -7.18 -27.46
CA ARG A 191 18.29 -8.58 -27.00
C ARG A 191 17.73 -8.67 -25.58
N ASN A 192 18.27 -7.90 -24.65
CA ASN A 192 17.84 -7.92 -23.25
C ASN A 192 16.38 -7.50 -23.12
N LEU A 193 15.98 -6.43 -23.80
CA LEU A 193 14.60 -5.95 -23.78
C LEU A 193 13.63 -7.01 -24.30
N ARG A 194 14.01 -7.73 -25.37
CA ARG A 194 13.18 -8.81 -25.94
C ARG A 194 13.03 -9.99 -24.98
N GLU A 195 14.09 -10.35 -24.27
CA GLU A 195 14.04 -11.44 -23.28
C GLU A 195 13.07 -11.09 -22.14
N ILE A 196 13.20 -9.88 -21.59
CA ILE A 196 12.29 -9.39 -20.54
C ILE A 196 10.84 -9.27 -21.06
N ASP A 197 10.64 -8.76 -22.28
CA ASP A 197 9.31 -8.66 -22.90
C ASP A 197 8.64 -10.02 -23.07
N GLN A 198 9.42 -11.05 -23.40
CA GLN A 198 8.93 -12.43 -23.49
C GLN A 198 8.47 -12.93 -22.13
N THR A 199 9.26 -12.70 -21.07
CA THR A 199 8.91 -13.09 -19.70
C THR A 199 7.64 -12.37 -19.21
N VAL A 200 7.52 -11.07 -19.46
CA VAL A 200 6.32 -10.28 -19.14
C VAL A 200 5.10 -10.86 -19.86
N TYR A 201 5.22 -11.17 -21.15
CA TYR A 201 4.13 -11.75 -21.92
C TYR A 201 3.68 -13.13 -21.40
N GLU A 202 4.64 -13.98 -21.01
CA GLU A 202 4.35 -15.32 -20.47
C GLU A 202 3.56 -15.23 -19.15
N TYR A 203 3.99 -14.40 -18.21
CA TYR A 203 3.29 -14.25 -16.93
C TYR A 203 1.96 -13.52 -17.06
N ASP A 204 1.85 -12.52 -17.94
CA ASP A 204 0.57 -11.86 -18.22
C ASP A 204 -0.45 -12.89 -18.77
N LYS A 205 -0.02 -13.75 -19.70
CA LYS A 205 -0.87 -14.82 -20.24
C LYS A 205 -1.30 -15.82 -19.14
N ILE A 206 -0.39 -16.23 -18.26
CA ILE A 206 -0.72 -17.14 -17.15
C ILE A 206 -1.76 -16.48 -16.23
N LEU A 207 -1.63 -15.18 -15.93
CA LEU A 207 -2.56 -14.45 -15.09
C LEU A 207 -3.93 -14.21 -15.76
N GLN A 208 -3.98 -14.10 -17.10
CA GLN A 208 -5.25 -14.07 -17.83
C GLN A 208 -6.00 -15.40 -17.71
N GLU A 209 -5.29 -16.53 -17.72
CA GLU A 209 -5.87 -17.87 -17.56
C GLU A 209 -6.17 -18.19 -16.08
N ASN A 210 -5.34 -17.71 -15.15
CA ASN A 210 -5.47 -17.90 -13.71
C ASN A 210 -5.20 -16.60 -12.92
N PRO A 211 -6.23 -15.75 -12.74
CA PRO A 211 -6.08 -14.45 -12.06
C PRO A 211 -5.71 -14.52 -10.57
N ASN A 212 -5.83 -15.69 -9.95
CA ASN A 212 -5.53 -15.91 -8.53
C ASN A 212 -4.16 -16.57 -8.31
N ASP A 213 -3.32 -16.66 -9.34
CA ASP A 213 -1.97 -17.16 -9.19
C ASP A 213 -1.06 -16.07 -8.60
N ASP A 214 -0.72 -16.22 -7.34
CA ASP A 214 0.13 -15.27 -6.63
C ASP A 214 1.58 -15.32 -7.10
N LEU A 215 2.09 -16.52 -7.39
CA LEU A 215 3.48 -16.69 -7.85
C LEU A 215 3.68 -16.02 -9.22
N SER A 216 2.78 -16.27 -10.17
CA SER A 216 2.84 -15.62 -11.49
C SER A 216 2.68 -14.10 -11.40
N GLY A 217 1.93 -13.62 -10.39
CA GLY A 217 1.83 -12.20 -10.05
C GLY A 217 3.15 -11.59 -9.63
N GLU A 218 3.81 -12.20 -8.65
CA GLU A 218 5.13 -11.75 -8.16
C GLU A 218 6.20 -11.80 -9.26
N MET A 219 6.15 -12.85 -10.09
CA MET A 219 7.07 -12.99 -11.22
C MET A 219 6.85 -11.93 -12.30
N LEU A 220 5.59 -11.58 -12.61
CA LEU A 220 5.28 -10.47 -13.50
C LEU A 220 5.78 -9.13 -12.95
N ASP A 221 5.53 -8.86 -11.66
CA ASP A 221 5.98 -7.64 -10.99
C ASP A 221 7.52 -7.53 -11.04
N SER A 222 8.23 -8.64 -10.81
CA SER A 222 9.69 -8.72 -10.93
C SER A 222 10.17 -8.40 -12.35
N ALA A 223 9.58 -9.02 -13.37
CA ALA A 223 9.94 -8.79 -14.77
C ALA A 223 9.68 -7.34 -15.22
N LEU A 224 8.58 -6.73 -14.77
CA LEU A 224 8.28 -5.32 -15.04
C LEU A 224 9.29 -4.37 -14.36
N ASN A 225 9.73 -4.69 -13.14
CA ASN A 225 10.77 -3.94 -12.44
C ASN A 225 12.12 -4.04 -13.16
N GLU A 226 12.50 -5.23 -13.62
CA GLU A 226 13.72 -5.44 -14.41
C GLU A 226 13.69 -4.65 -15.72
N LYS A 227 12.55 -4.68 -16.43
CA LYS A 227 12.32 -3.86 -17.64
C LYS A 227 12.53 -2.38 -17.35
N MET A 228 11.96 -1.90 -16.25
CA MET A 228 12.07 -0.50 -15.85
C MET A 228 13.51 -0.11 -15.51
N ALA A 229 14.24 -0.97 -14.79
CA ALA A 229 15.64 -0.76 -14.46
C ALA A 229 16.51 -0.68 -15.72
N LEU A 230 16.35 -1.62 -16.66
CA LEU A 230 17.05 -1.62 -17.95
C LEU A 230 16.78 -0.33 -18.73
N LEU A 231 15.51 0.07 -18.84
CA LEU A 231 15.14 1.29 -19.55
C LEU A 231 15.72 2.54 -18.89
N ARG A 232 15.73 2.60 -17.55
CA ARG A 232 16.31 3.72 -16.81
C ARG A 232 17.81 3.83 -17.06
N GLU A 233 18.56 2.74 -16.88
CA GLU A 233 20.01 2.70 -17.08
C GLU A 233 20.40 3.20 -18.48
N PHE A 234 19.72 2.68 -19.50
CA PHE A 234 20.00 3.07 -20.88
C PHE A 234 19.50 4.49 -21.20
N SER A 235 18.49 5.01 -20.49
CA SER A 235 18.04 6.39 -20.69
C SER A 235 19.06 7.44 -20.21
N GLU A 236 20.02 7.04 -19.38
CA GLU A 236 21.06 7.93 -18.83
C GLU A 236 22.29 8.04 -19.74
N LEU A 237 22.56 7.02 -20.57
CA LEU A 237 23.59 7.00 -21.63
C LEU A 237 23.34 8.04 -22.73
#